data_AF-A0A200Q5L1-F1
#
_entry.id   AF-A0A200Q5L1-F1
#
_cell.length_a   1.000
_cell.length_b   1.000
_cell.length_c   1.000
_cell.angle_alpha   90.00
_cell.angle_beta   90.00
_cell.angle_gamma   90.00
#
_symmetry.space_group_name_H-M   'P 1'
#
loop_
_entity.id
_entity.type
_entity.pdbx_description
1 polymer ?
#
loop_
_entity_poly.entity_id
_entity_poly.type
_entity_poly.pdbx_seq_one_letter_code
_entity_poly.pdbx_strand_id
1 'polypeptide(L)'
;MSSSHVHVGNPCAVCALYDAFTALSKASTNTEVDAASAPSCWRITPTDFYPYINYFREAEMNDTYEVLSIIFDCLHRSFTPCSGWDCVDCACIAHTVFAMKIFEEVKCWRCSVESKQQCTSFFHQISASDLRTMKINNNDCSFDELIKLVEMNRQLACDPMADGCRELNHVHRSLKKTLLLGWLSTCESADNVSATLKALTTEIDIGVLYHGLEPGNKHYLVSMVCSDNPEN
;
A
#
# COMPACT_ATOMS: atom_id res chain seq x y z
N MET A 1 11.30 -30.84 14.47
CA MET A 1 10.76 -30.42 13.15
C MET A 1 10.94 -28.92 13.09
N SER A 2 11.81 -28.40 12.22
CA SER A 2 11.94 -26.94 12.09
C SER A 2 10.66 -26.40 11.50
N SER A 3 10.08 -25.36 12.11
CA SER A 3 8.97 -24.61 11.52
C SER A 3 9.35 -24.18 10.09
N SER A 4 8.39 -24.17 9.17
CA SER A 4 8.58 -23.72 7.78
C SER A 4 8.89 -22.22 7.67
N HIS A 5 8.83 -21.49 8.78
CA HIS A 5 9.12 -20.08 8.89
C HIS A 5 9.81 -19.76 10.23
N VAL A 6 10.51 -18.63 10.29
CA VAL A 6 11.03 -18.07 11.53
C VAL A 6 9.90 -17.39 12.27
N HIS A 7 9.74 -17.68 13.57
CA HIS A 7 8.70 -17.04 14.37
C HIS A 7 9.11 -15.58 14.69
N VAL A 8 8.32 -14.62 14.19
CA VAL A 8 8.48 -13.20 14.44
C VAL A 8 7.29 -12.71 15.28
N GLY A 9 7.59 -12.05 16.40
CA GLY A 9 6.63 -11.59 17.41
C GLY A 9 6.11 -12.68 18.35
N ASN A 10 5.35 -12.26 19.35
CA ASN A 10 4.72 -13.14 20.33
C ASN A 10 3.28 -12.68 20.65
N PRO A 11 2.24 -13.31 20.07
CA PRO A 11 2.28 -14.55 19.28
C PRO A 11 2.92 -14.37 17.90
N CYS A 12 3.36 -15.46 17.28
CA CYS A 12 3.98 -15.40 15.96
C CYS A 12 2.99 -14.91 14.90
N ALA A 13 3.37 -13.89 14.12
CA ALA A 13 2.53 -13.29 13.08
C ALA A 13 2.02 -14.31 12.05
N VAL A 14 2.90 -15.16 11.51
CA VAL A 14 2.53 -16.16 10.49
C VAL A 14 1.52 -17.16 11.04
N CYS A 15 1.76 -17.69 12.24
CA CYS A 15 0.82 -18.61 12.90
C CYS A 15 -0.54 -17.95 13.13
N ALA A 16 -0.55 -16.71 13.65
CA ALA A 16 -1.79 -16.02 13.95
C ALA A 16 -2.59 -15.63 12.69
N LEU A 17 -1.91 -15.27 11.59
CA LEU A 17 -2.54 -15.05 10.28
C LEU A 17 -3.12 -16.35 9.73
N TYR A 18 -2.37 -17.45 9.81
CA TYR A 18 -2.83 -18.76 9.36
C TYR A 18 -4.09 -19.20 10.10
N ASP A 19 -4.12 -19.07 11.42
CA ASP A 19 -5.27 -19.42 12.25
C ASP A 19 -6.48 -18.55 11.92
N ALA A 20 -6.28 -17.24 11.74
CA ALA A 20 -7.33 -16.30 11.36
C ALA A 20 -7.93 -16.60 9.99
N PHE A 21 -7.09 -16.78 8.96
CA PHE A 21 -7.58 -17.11 7.62
C PHE A 21 -8.25 -18.48 7.57
N THR A 22 -7.77 -19.45 8.36
CA THR A 22 -8.42 -20.76 8.49
C THR A 22 -9.80 -20.63 9.13
N ALA A 23 -9.93 -19.84 10.20
CA ALA A 23 -11.21 -19.58 10.86
C ALA A 23 -12.20 -18.87 9.91
N LEU A 24 -11.75 -17.83 9.23
CA LEU A 24 -12.55 -17.08 8.25
C LEU A 24 -12.99 -17.95 7.07
N SER A 25 -12.08 -18.79 6.53
CA SER A 25 -12.41 -19.71 5.44
C SER A 25 -13.48 -20.73 5.85
N LYS A 26 -13.43 -21.24 7.08
CA LYS A 26 -14.46 -22.16 7.61
C LYS A 26 -15.79 -21.47 7.83
N ALA A 27 -15.78 -20.23 8.34
CA ALA A 27 -16.98 -19.43 8.54
C ALA A 27 -17.66 -19.11 7.21
N SER A 28 -16.89 -18.81 6.15
CA SER A 28 -17.43 -18.53 4.82
C SER A 28 -18.19 -19.70 4.18
N THR A 29 -17.96 -20.94 4.63
CA THR A 29 -18.63 -22.13 4.11
C THR A 29 -19.80 -22.62 4.97
N ASN A 30 -19.92 -22.14 6.21
CA ASN A 30 -20.97 -22.55 7.15
C ASN A 30 -21.98 -21.41 7.35
N THR A 31 -23.19 -21.57 6.85
CA THR A 31 -24.29 -20.59 6.97
C THR A 31 -24.82 -20.40 8.41
N GLU A 32 -24.33 -21.17 9.38
CA GLU A 32 -24.87 -21.23 10.76
C GLU A 32 -23.88 -20.79 11.86
N VAL A 33 -22.65 -20.38 11.54
CA VAL A 33 -21.70 -19.91 12.55
C VAL A 33 -21.77 -18.40 12.62
N ASP A 34 -22.18 -17.86 13.78
CA ASP A 34 -22.13 -16.44 14.08
C ASP A 34 -20.76 -15.86 13.69
N ALA A 35 -20.76 -14.99 12.67
CA ALA A 35 -19.60 -14.24 12.18
C ALA A 35 -18.88 -13.42 13.29
N ALA A 36 -19.45 -13.36 14.49
CA ALA A 36 -18.88 -12.76 15.70
C ALA A 36 -17.73 -13.57 16.32
N SER A 37 -17.43 -14.78 15.83
CA SER A 37 -16.31 -15.60 16.33
C SER A 37 -15.05 -15.40 15.49
N ALA A 38 -14.66 -14.15 15.22
CA ALA A 38 -13.29 -13.86 14.85
C ALA A 38 -12.39 -14.35 15.99
N PRO A 39 -11.28 -15.06 15.72
CA PRO A 39 -10.55 -15.70 16.78
C PRO A 39 -10.00 -14.61 17.71
N SER A 40 -10.34 -14.74 18.99
CA SER A 40 -9.87 -13.93 20.11
C SER A 40 -8.33 -13.89 20.24
N CYS A 41 -7.61 -14.60 19.37
CA CYS A 41 -6.15 -14.57 19.25
C CYS A 41 -5.61 -13.28 18.59
N TRP A 42 -6.45 -12.42 18.00
CA TRP A 42 -6.04 -11.15 17.40
C TRP A 42 -6.06 -9.95 18.37
N ARG A 43 -5.79 -10.18 19.66
CA ARG A 43 -5.14 -9.15 20.49
C ARG A 43 -3.64 -9.13 20.22
N ILE A 44 -3.28 -9.09 18.95
CA ILE A 44 -1.93 -8.78 18.50
C ILE A 44 -1.82 -7.28 18.74
N THR A 45 -1.28 -6.89 19.90
CA THR A 45 -0.91 -5.49 20.07
C THR A 45 0.38 -5.30 19.28
N PRO A 46 0.49 -4.34 18.35
CA PRO A 46 1.74 -4.15 17.60
C PRO A 46 2.95 -3.86 18.50
N THR A 47 2.69 -3.45 19.76
CA THR A 47 3.66 -3.44 20.88
C THR A 47 4.34 -4.78 21.16
N ASP A 48 3.69 -5.92 20.89
CA ASP A 48 4.26 -7.26 21.05
C ASP A 48 5.33 -7.60 19.98
N PHE A 49 5.37 -6.83 18.88
CA PHE A 49 6.32 -7.00 17.77
C PHE A 49 7.48 -5.99 17.84
N TYR A 50 7.23 -4.81 18.42
CA TYR A 50 8.21 -3.76 18.61
C TYR A 50 8.12 -3.13 20.02
N PRO A 51 8.84 -3.67 21.02
CA PRO A 51 8.83 -3.11 22.38
C PRO A 51 9.47 -1.71 22.51
N TYR A 52 10.12 -1.20 21.46
CA TYR A 52 10.77 0.12 21.42
C TYR A 52 10.04 1.16 20.58
N ILE A 53 9.02 0.77 19.80
CA ILE A 53 8.26 1.68 18.93
C ILE A 53 6.90 1.91 19.58
N ASN A 54 6.78 3.03 20.29
CA ASN A 54 5.68 3.38 21.19
C ASN A 54 4.44 3.91 20.41
N TYR A 55 4.15 3.34 19.23
CA TYR A 55 3.10 3.86 18.33
C TYR A 55 1.71 3.29 18.62
N PHE A 56 1.61 2.13 19.27
CA PHE A 56 0.35 1.42 19.43
C PHE A 56 0.00 1.28 20.90
N ARG A 57 -1.11 1.89 21.32
CA ARG A 57 -1.72 1.61 22.61
C ARG A 57 -3.02 0.85 22.40
N GLU A 58 -3.21 -0.17 23.23
CA GLU A 58 -4.50 -0.86 23.33
C GLU A 58 -5.59 0.19 23.60
N ALA A 59 -6.66 0.20 22.78
CA ALA A 59 -7.73 1.21 22.74
C ALA A 59 -7.45 2.54 21.99
N GLU A 60 -6.40 2.66 21.17
CA GLU A 60 -6.21 3.79 20.25
C GLU A 60 -6.44 3.38 18.76
N MET A 61 -6.96 4.32 17.96
CA MET A 61 -7.30 4.11 16.55
C MET A 61 -6.05 4.22 15.68
N ASN A 62 -5.44 3.09 15.36
CA ASN A 62 -4.19 3.06 14.64
C ASN A 62 -4.39 3.20 13.12
N ASP A 63 -3.43 3.82 12.44
CA ASP A 63 -3.45 3.93 10.98
C ASP A 63 -3.39 2.52 10.36
N THR A 64 -4.37 2.20 9.51
CA THR A 64 -4.45 0.91 8.81
C THR A 64 -3.20 0.65 7.95
N TYR A 65 -2.60 1.70 7.38
CA TYR A 65 -1.36 1.61 6.63
C TYR A 65 -0.19 1.13 7.50
N GLU A 66 -0.11 1.62 8.74
CA GLU A 66 0.96 1.26 9.68
C GLU A 66 0.81 -0.19 10.13
N VAL A 67 -0.43 -0.62 10.45
CA VAL A 67 -0.73 -2.02 10.79
C VAL A 67 -0.35 -2.96 9.65
N LEU A 68 -0.74 -2.64 8.41
CA LEU A 68 -0.39 -3.46 7.24
C LEU A 68 1.12 -3.51 7.00
N SER A 69 1.82 -2.39 7.19
CA SER A 69 3.28 -2.33 7.06
C SER A 69 3.98 -3.24 8.05
N ILE A 70 3.51 -3.28 9.31
CA ILE A 70 4.05 -4.17 10.36
C ILE A 70 3.78 -5.64 10.01
N ILE A 71 2.57 -5.97 9.54
CA ILE A 71 2.24 -7.32 9.09
C ILE A 71 3.20 -7.76 7.97
N PHE A 72 3.45 -6.89 6.99
CA PHE A 72 4.36 -7.21 5.89
C PHE A 72 5.82 -7.36 6.36
N ASP A 73 6.27 -6.59 7.35
CA ASP A 73 7.63 -6.72 7.90
C ASP A 73 7.78 -8.05 8.65
N CYS A 74 6.77 -8.42 9.44
CA CYS A 74 6.75 -9.69 10.15
C CYS A 74 6.78 -10.87 9.16
N LEU A 75 5.93 -10.83 8.12
CA LEU A 75 5.94 -11.82 7.05
C LEU A 75 7.32 -11.87 6.37
N HIS A 76 7.90 -10.73 6.06
CA HIS A 76 9.22 -10.66 5.45
C HIS A 76 10.28 -11.35 6.32
N ARG A 77 10.45 -10.92 7.56
CA ARG A 77 11.44 -11.47 8.50
C ARG A 77 11.20 -12.95 8.82
N SER A 78 9.97 -13.44 8.70
CA SER A 78 9.64 -14.86 8.87
C SER A 78 10.17 -15.74 7.75
N PHE A 79 10.35 -15.22 6.54
CA PHE A 79 10.75 -15.99 5.36
C PHE A 79 12.10 -15.58 4.76
N THR A 80 12.74 -14.52 5.26
CA THR A 80 14.05 -14.10 4.78
C THR A 80 14.96 -13.60 5.90
N PRO A 81 16.28 -13.89 5.83
CA PRO A 81 17.26 -13.41 6.82
C PRO A 81 17.73 -11.97 6.56
N CYS A 82 17.31 -11.32 5.48
CA CYS A 82 17.76 -9.97 5.16
C CYS A 82 17.09 -8.91 6.04
N SER A 83 17.83 -7.85 6.34
CA SER A 83 17.30 -6.64 6.95
C SER A 83 16.86 -5.66 5.87
N GLY A 84 15.57 -5.35 5.81
CA GLY A 84 15.01 -4.31 4.94
C GLY A 84 14.38 -4.83 3.64
N TRP A 85 13.74 -3.92 2.92
CA TRP A 85 12.82 -4.26 1.81
C TRP A 85 13.49 -4.57 0.47
N ASP A 86 14.78 -4.25 0.29
CA ASP A 86 15.51 -4.45 -0.96
C ASP A 86 16.17 -5.84 -1.05
N CYS A 87 15.41 -6.88 -0.71
CA CYS A 87 15.92 -8.24 -0.83
C CYS A 87 15.88 -8.69 -2.30
N VAL A 88 17.05 -9.07 -2.80
CA VAL A 88 17.23 -9.60 -4.15
C VAL A 88 17.04 -11.13 -4.04
N ASP A 89 16.09 -11.69 -4.79
CA ASP A 89 15.84 -13.14 -4.92
C ASP A 89 15.39 -13.89 -3.66
N CYS A 90 14.69 -13.20 -2.78
CA CYS A 90 14.01 -13.76 -1.61
C CYS A 90 12.67 -14.39 -2.03
N ALA A 91 12.50 -15.70 -1.81
CA ALA A 91 11.21 -16.41 -1.89
C ALA A 91 10.28 -16.05 -0.71
N CYS A 92 10.18 -14.76 -0.43
CA CYS A 92 9.40 -14.18 0.65
C CYS A 92 7.96 -13.98 0.18
N ILE A 93 6.99 -14.43 0.98
CA ILE A 93 5.56 -14.27 0.65
C ILE A 93 5.16 -12.78 0.56
N ALA A 94 5.72 -11.92 1.41
CA ALA A 94 5.45 -10.49 1.35
C ALA A 94 5.86 -9.92 -0.01
N HIS A 95 7.08 -10.26 -0.46
CA HIS A 95 7.59 -9.81 -1.75
C HIS A 95 6.87 -10.42 -2.94
N THR A 96 6.52 -11.70 -2.86
CA THR A 96 5.90 -12.42 -3.98
C THR A 96 4.45 -11.99 -4.21
N VAL A 97 3.72 -11.73 -3.12
CA VAL A 97 2.29 -11.44 -3.16
C VAL A 97 2.02 -9.94 -3.21
N PHE A 98 2.73 -9.14 -2.40
CA PHE A 98 2.38 -7.73 -2.18
C PHE A 98 3.39 -6.72 -2.74
N ALA A 99 4.67 -7.10 -2.89
CA ALA A 99 5.66 -6.14 -3.35
C ALA A 99 5.53 -5.81 -4.84
N MET A 100 5.98 -4.60 -5.14
CA MET A 100 5.98 -3.99 -6.44
C MET A 100 7.37 -3.43 -6.70
N LYS A 101 7.88 -3.67 -7.91
CA LYS A 101 9.09 -2.98 -8.38
C LYS A 101 8.65 -1.67 -9.00
N ILE A 102 9.11 -0.56 -8.42
CA ILE A 102 8.96 0.77 -8.98
C ILE A 102 10.26 1.12 -9.69
N PHE A 103 10.14 1.41 -10.98
CA PHE A 103 11.24 2.02 -11.74
C PHE A 103 10.95 3.50 -11.84
N GLU A 104 11.81 4.30 -11.24
CA GLU A 104 11.77 5.76 -11.30
C GLU A 104 12.85 6.23 -12.26
N GLU A 105 12.43 6.97 -13.28
CA GLU A 105 13.33 7.68 -14.18
C GLU A 105 13.05 9.18 -14.07
N VAL A 106 14.10 9.92 -13.75
CA VAL A 106 14.08 11.38 -13.68
C VAL A 106 15.15 11.90 -14.62
N LYS A 107 14.74 12.76 -15.55
CA LYS A 107 15.65 13.55 -16.37
C LYS A 107 15.54 15.00 -15.98
N CYS A 108 16.60 15.57 -15.45
CA CYS A 108 16.58 16.96 -15.02
C CYS A 108 16.42 17.90 -16.21
N TRP A 109 15.36 18.71 -16.25
CA TRP A 109 15.16 19.68 -17.31
C TRP A 109 16.26 20.76 -17.35
N ARG A 110 16.90 21.03 -16.20
CA ARG A 110 17.91 22.08 -16.04
C ARG A 110 19.33 21.62 -16.32
N CYS A 111 19.80 20.55 -15.66
CA CYS A 111 21.18 20.06 -15.81
C CYS A 111 21.30 18.82 -16.72
N SER A 112 20.19 18.29 -17.24
CA SER A 112 20.15 17.09 -18.09
C SER A 112 20.67 15.80 -17.45
N VAL A 113 21.00 15.80 -16.15
CA VAL A 113 21.35 14.60 -15.39
C VAL A 113 20.14 13.66 -15.38
N GLU A 114 20.39 12.42 -15.78
CA GLU A 114 19.43 11.32 -15.71
C GLU A 114 19.72 10.48 -14.48
N SER A 115 18.71 10.25 -13.64
CA SER A 115 18.76 9.27 -12.56
C SER A 115 17.72 8.18 -12.81
N LYS A 116 18.17 6.94 -12.61
CA LYS A 116 17.34 5.73 -12.71
C LYS A 116 17.45 5.01 -11.38
N GLN A 117 16.33 4.89 -10.69
CA GLN A 117 16.26 4.15 -9.44
C GLN A 117 15.21 3.05 -9.57
N GLN A 118 15.58 1.86 -9.14
CA GLN A 118 14.61 0.79 -8.92
C GLN A 118 14.47 0.61 -7.41
N CYS A 119 13.25 0.73 -6.89
CA CYS A 119 12.97 0.45 -5.49
C CYS A 119 11.79 -0.51 -5.37
N THR A 120 11.74 -1.22 -4.24
CA THR A 120 10.62 -2.09 -3.92
C THR A 120 9.65 -1.33 -3.03
N SER A 121 8.38 -1.25 -3.43
CA SER A 121 7.30 -0.72 -2.59
C SER A 121 6.18 -1.74 -2.43
N PHE A 122 5.50 -1.71 -1.29
CA PHE A 122 4.35 -2.57 -0.99
C PHE A 122 3.02 -1.84 -1.13
N PHE A 123 3.07 -0.51 -1.14
CA PHE A 123 1.90 0.34 -1.18
C PHE A 123 2.15 1.46 -2.17
N HIS A 124 1.13 1.75 -2.97
CA HIS A 124 1.11 2.95 -3.79
C HIS A 124 0.06 3.88 -3.22
N GLN A 125 0.49 4.86 -2.42
CA GLN A 125 -0.42 5.83 -1.82
C GLN A 125 -0.83 6.88 -2.85
N ILE A 126 -2.12 7.17 -2.97
CA ILE A 126 -2.65 8.32 -3.72
C ILE A 126 -3.42 9.20 -2.76
N SER A 127 -3.18 10.52 -2.85
CA SER A 127 -3.92 11.52 -2.09
C SER A 127 -5.36 11.65 -2.60
N ALA A 128 -6.33 11.44 -1.71
CA ALA A 128 -7.73 11.65 -2.03
C ALA A 128 -8.04 13.10 -2.45
N SER A 129 -7.38 14.10 -1.85
CA SER A 129 -7.58 15.51 -2.21
C SER A 129 -7.08 15.83 -3.62
N ASP A 130 -5.93 15.26 -3.99
CA ASP A 130 -5.34 15.48 -5.31
C ASP A 130 -6.20 14.80 -6.39
N LEU A 131 -6.68 13.59 -6.11
CA LEU A 131 -7.61 12.87 -6.97
C LEU A 131 -8.91 13.67 -7.19
N ARG A 132 -9.53 14.20 -6.12
CA ARG A 132 -10.70 15.07 -6.25
C ARG A 132 -10.43 16.29 -7.10
N THR A 133 -9.30 16.96 -6.84
CA THR A 133 -8.89 18.14 -7.59
C THR A 133 -8.70 17.83 -9.07
N MET A 134 -8.05 16.70 -9.38
CA MET A 134 -7.89 16.24 -10.76
C MET A 134 -9.23 15.91 -11.41
N LYS A 135 -10.18 15.30 -10.68
CA LYS A 135 -11.52 15.01 -11.21
C LYS A 135 -12.30 16.27 -11.55
N ILE A 136 -12.22 17.31 -10.69
CA ILE A 136 -12.87 18.60 -10.94
C ILE A 136 -12.29 19.26 -12.20
N ASN A 137 -10.97 19.21 -12.37
CA ASN A 137 -10.29 19.85 -13.49
C ASN A 137 -10.39 19.04 -14.80
N ASN A 138 -10.63 17.72 -14.73
CA ASN A 138 -10.62 16.80 -15.86
C ASN A 138 -11.82 15.84 -15.79
N ASN A 139 -13.04 16.38 -15.88
CA ASN A 139 -14.27 15.60 -15.62
C ASN A 139 -14.45 14.40 -16.57
N ASP A 140 -13.96 14.50 -17.81
CA ASP A 140 -14.11 13.46 -18.84
C ASP A 140 -13.09 12.31 -18.73
N CYS A 141 -12.06 12.47 -17.87
CA CYS A 141 -11.07 11.42 -17.67
C CYS A 141 -11.64 10.22 -16.90
N SER A 142 -11.23 9.04 -17.34
CA SER A 142 -11.35 7.78 -16.61
C SER A 142 -10.58 7.83 -15.28
N PHE A 143 -10.90 6.92 -14.38
CA PHE A 143 -10.24 6.90 -13.07
C PHE A 143 -8.73 6.62 -13.16
N ASP A 144 -8.34 5.71 -14.03
CA ASP A 144 -6.93 5.41 -14.31
C ASP A 144 -6.21 6.60 -14.93
N GLU A 145 -6.82 7.35 -15.85
CA GLU A 145 -6.26 8.61 -16.34
C GLU A 145 -6.09 9.65 -15.22
N LEU A 146 -7.06 9.74 -14.30
CA LEU A 146 -6.97 10.66 -13.16
C LEU A 146 -5.84 10.29 -12.21
N ILE A 147 -5.67 9.00 -11.89
CA ILE A 147 -4.54 8.51 -11.10
C ILE A 147 -3.22 8.85 -11.81
N LYS A 148 -3.13 8.59 -13.12
CA LYS A 148 -1.96 8.92 -13.91
C LYS A 148 -1.62 10.41 -13.83
N LEU A 149 -2.62 11.29 -13.92
CA LEU A 149 -2.42 12.73 -13.78
C LEU A 149 -1.94 13.12 -12.38
N VAL A 150 -2.49 12.53 -11.32
CA VAL A 150 -2.00 12.73 -9.95
C VAL A 150 -0.54 12.29 -9.84
N GLU A 151 -0.17 11.13 -10.38
CA GLU A 151 1.20 10.62 -10.35
C GLU A 151 2.16 11.47 -11.18
N MET A 152 1.75 11.94 -12.36
CA MET A 152 2.58 12.82 -13.20
C MET A 152 2.87 14.17 -12.51
N ASN A 153 1.99 14.62 -11.61
CA ASN A 153 2.23 15.84 -10.83
C ASN A 153 3.22 15.63 -9.67
N ARG A 154 3.60 14.39 -9.35
CA ARG A 154 4.66 14.14 -8.37
C ARG A 154 5.99 14.57 -8.94
N GLN A 155 6.72 15.32 -8.14
CA GLN A 155 8.04 15.81 -8.50
C GLN A 155 9.09 15.27 -7.53
N LEU A 156 10.22 14.86 -8.07
CA LEU A 156 11.43 14.54 -7.30
C LEU A 156 12.51 15.57 -7.57
N ALA A 157 13.27 15.90 -6.53
CA ALA A 157 14.43 16.75 -6.66
C ALA A 157 15.55 16.02 -7.42
N CYS A 158 16.22 16.73 -8.33
CA CYS A 158 17.37 16.21 -9.07
C CYS A 158 18.49 15.81 -8.09
N ASP A 159 18.93 14.56 -8.18
CA ASP A 159 19.79 13.91 -7.20
C ASP A 159 21.18 14.59 -7.09
N PRO A 160 21.49 15.25 -5.97
CA PRO A 160 22.79 15.89 -5.79
C PRO A 160 23.96 14.91 -5.70
N MET A 161 23.72 13.63 -5.41
CA MET A 161 24.77 12.59 -5.41
C MET A 161 25.15 12.13 -6.82
N ALA A 162 24.33 12.44 -7.82
CA ALA A 162 24.59 12.21 -9.24
C ALA A 162 24.97 13.51 -9.97
N ASP A 163 25.61 14.47 -9.28
CA ASP A 163 25.93 15.82 -9.77
C ASP A 163 24.68 16.67 -10.14
N GLY A 164 23.53 16.36 -9.54
CA GLY A 164 22.26 17.03 -9.78
C GLY A 164 22.10 18.40 -9.10
N CYS A 165 21.21 19.22 -9.66
CA CYS A 165 21.03 20.62 -9.25
C CYS A 165 19.86 20.86 -8.28
N ARG A 166 19.25 19.81 -7.72
CA ARG A 166 18.10 19.83 -6.78
C ARG A 166 16.78 20.41 -7.31
N GLU A 167 16.70 20.74 -8.59
CA GLU A 167 15.44 21.19 -9.21
C GLU A 167 14.39 20.07 -9.19
N LEU A 168 13.12 20.44 -9.05
CA LEU A 168 12.00 19.51 -9.08
C LEU A 168 11.70 19.07 -10.52
N ASN A 169 11.55 17.77 -10.72
CA ASN A 169 11.33 17.14 -12.02
C ASN A 169 10.22 16.09 -11.94
N HIS A 170 9.45 15.98 -13.02
CA HIS A 170 8.43 14.94 -13.15
C HIS A 170 9.05 13.54 -13.17
N VAL A 171 8.37 12.60 -12.55
CA VAL A 171 8.85 11.22 -12.38
C VAL A 171 8.00 10.29 -13.21
N HIS A 172 8.65 9.41 -13.96
CA HIS A 172 7.98 8.28 -14.58
C HIS A 172 8.11 7.06 -13.69
N ARG A 173 6.98 6.44 -13.34
CA ARG A 173 6.90 5.20 -12.55
C ARG A 173 6.32 4.07 -13.39
N SER A 174 6.86 2.87 -13.23
CA SER A 174 6.23 1.62 -13.71
C SER A 174 6.01 0.65 -12.54
N LEU A 175 4.90 -0.11 -12.55
CA LEU A 175 4.39 -0.79 -11.35
C LEU A 175 3.68 -2.12 -11.68
N LYS A 176 3.56 -2.97 -10.65
CA LYS A 176 2.77 -4.21 -10.66
C LYS A 176 2.18 -4.49 -9.26
N LYS A 177 0.84 -4.57 -9.18
CA LYS A 177 0.00 -5.40 -8.26
C LYS A 177 -0.77 -4.82 -7.06
N THR A 178 -0.41 -3.71 -6.39
CA THR A 178 -1.23 -3.21 -5.24
C THR A 178 -1.35 -1.69 -5.14
N LEU A 179 -2.59 -1.16 -5.14
CA LEU A 179 -2.89 0.27 -4.99
C LEU A 179 -3.52 0.55 -3.61
N LEU A 180 -3.01 1.56 -2.90
CA LEU A 180 -3.61 2.05 -1.64
C LEU A 180 -4.07 3.49 -1.80
N LEU A 181 -5.36 3.76 -1.63
CA LEU A 181 -5.87 5.13 -1.60
C LEU A 181 -5.83 5.63 -0.15
N GLY A 182 -5.11 6.73 0.08
CA GLY A 182 -4.90 7.28 1.40
C GLY A 182 -5.53 8.66 1.56
N TRP A 183 -6.11 8.90 2.73
CA TRP A 183 -6.53 10.22 3.17
C TRP A 183 -5.40 10.84 3.99
N LEU A 184 -4.91 12.01 3.57
CA LEU A 184 -3.88 12.73 4.34
C LEU A 184 -4.47 13.56 5.49
N SER A 185 -5.80 13.73 5.52
CA SER A 185 -6.54 14.44 6.55
C SER A 185 -7.35 13.46 7.39
N THR A 186 -7.31 13.65 8.72
CA THR A 186 -8.12 12.90 9.69
C THR A 186 -9.55 13.44 9.85
N CYS A 187 -9.85 14.57 9.20
CA CYS A 187 -11.13 15.28 9.31
C CYS A 187 -11.62 15.69 7.91
N GLU A 188 -11.91 14.72 7.06
CA GLU A 188 -12.53 14.96 5.75
C GLU A 188 -14.04 15.12 5.89
N SER A 189 -14.62 16.08 5.18
CA SER A 189 -16.06 16.31 5.23
C SER A 189 -16.83 15.18 4.55
N ALA A 190 -18.07 14.92 4.97
CA ALA A 190 -18.94 13.94 4.34
C ALA A 190 -19.11 14.19 2.82
N ASP A 191 -19.16 15.47 2.41
CA ASP A 191 -19.22 15.87 1.00
C ASP A 191 -17.94 15.48 0.24
N ASN A 192 -16.76 15.70 0.83
CA ASN A 192 -15.48 15.29 0.23
C ASN A 192 -15.35 13.77 0.15
N VAL A 193 -15.80 13.05 1.17
CA VAL A 193 -15.85 11.59 1.17
C VAL A 193 -16.76 11.10 0.04
N SER A 194 -17.99 11.62 -0.03
CA SER A 194 -18.95 11.27 -1.09
C SER A 194 -18.41 11.57 -2.49
N ALA A 195 -17.80 12.75 -2.69
CA ALA A 195 -17.21 13.15 -3.97
C ALA A 195 -16.04 12.23 -4.38
N THR A 196 -15.20 11.83 -3.43
CA THR A 196 -14.09 10.91 -3.69
C THR A 196 -14.61 9.53 -4.05
N LEU A 197 -15.57 8.99 -3.28
CA LEU A 197 -16.17 7.69 -3.56
C LEU A 197 -16.84 7.65 -4.94
N LYS A 198 -17.48 8.74 -5.37
CA LYS A 198 -18.03 8.88 -6.74
C LYS A 198 -16.98 8.86 -7.84
N ALA A 199 -15.74 9.25 -7.53
CA ALA A 199 -14.63 9.20 -8.47
C ALA A 199 -14.00 7.80 -8.57
N LEU A 200 -14.26 6.92 -7.59
CA LEU A 200 -13.73 5.55 -7.60
C LEU A 200 -14.47 4.67 -8.61
N THR A 201 -13.72 3.72 -9.16
CA THR A 201 -14.24 2.61 -9.96
C THR A 201 -13.76 1.30 -9.34
N THR A 202 -14.48 0.22 -9.62
CA THR A 202 -14.11 -1.14 -9.21
C THR A 202 -13.16 -1.81 -10.21
N GLU A 203 -12.89 -1.19 -11.36
CA GLU A 203 -11.97 -1.68 -12.40
C GLU A 203 -10.96 -0.59 -12.77
N ILE A 204 -9.68 -0.94 -12.81
CA ILE A 204 -8.59 -0.05 -13.26
C ILE A 204 -7.74 -0.75 -14.33
N ASP A 205 -7.29 0.01 -15.34
CA ASP A 205 -6.28 -0.47 -16.28
C ASP A 205 -4.89 0.01 -15.86
N ILE A 206 -4.08 -0.88 -15.30
CA ILE A 206 -2.74 -0.51 -14.85
C ILE A 206 -1.77 -0.23 -16.02
N GLY A 207 -2.14 -0.63 -17.25
CA GLY A 207 -1.41 -0.27 -18.47
C GLY A 207 -1.50 1.21 -18.80
N VAL A 208 -2.58 1.89 -18.38
CA VAL A 208 -2.73 3.34 -18.55
C VAL A 208 -1.87 4.09 -17.52
N LEU A 209 -1.78 3.56 -16.30
CA LEU A 209 -1.04 4.14 -15.18
C LEU A 209 0.47 4.12 -15.40
N TYR A 210 0.99 3.03 -15.94
CA TYR A 210 2.40 2.70 -15.86
C TYR A 210 3.05 2.49 -17.21
N HIS A 211 4.18 3.15 -17.41
CA HIS A 211 4.95 3.00 -18.64
C HIS A 211 5.53 1.58 -18.75
N GLY A 212 5.46 0.98 -19.94
CA GLY A 212 6.00 -0.36 -20.21
C GLY A 212 5.04 -1.51 -19.95
N LEU A 213 3.78 -1.23 -19.61
CA LEU A 213 2.68 -2.19 -19.68
C LEU A 213 1.77 -1.83 -20.85
N GLU A 214 1.32 -2.85 -21.59
CA GLU A 214 0.34 -2.64 -22.65
C GLU A 214 -1.03 -2.27 -22.05
N PRO A 215 -1.82 -1.39 -22.68
CA PRO A 215 -3.21 -1.18 -22.31
C PRO A 215 -4.01 -2.50 -22.33
N GLY A 216 -5.03 -2.60 -21.47
CA GLY A 216 -5.86 -3.78 -21.28
C GLY A 216 -5.47 -4.64 -20.07
N ASN A 217 -4.51 -4.21 -19.25
CA ASN A 217 -4.10 -4.90 -18.03
C ASN A 217 -5.06 -4.54 -16.87
N LYS A 218 -6.30 -5.04 -16.97
CA LYS A 218 -7.37 -4.74 -16.02
C LYS A 218 -7.17 -5.41 -14.66
N HIS A 219 -7.39 -4.64 -13.60
CA HIS A 219 -7.41 -5.09 -12.21
C HIS A 219 -8.73 -4.68 -11.55
N TYR A 220 -9.19 -5.49 -10.62
CA TYR A 220 -10.48 -5.31 -9.96
C TYR A 220 -10.30 -5.05 -8.47
N LEU A 221 -11.17 -4.21 -7.91
CA LEU A 221 -11.25 -3.97 -6.48
C LEU A 221 -11.65 -5.27 -5.76
N VAL A 222 -10.77 -5.77 -4.91
CA VAL A 222 -11.00 -7.00 -4.11
C VAL A 222 -11.40 -6.70 -2.67
N SER A 223 -10.99 -5.55 -2.13
CA SER A 223 -11.29 -5.13 -0.75
C SER A 223 -11.12 -3.62 -0.61
N MET A 224 -11.89 -3.02 0.28
CA MET A 224 -11.77 -1.61 0.67
C MET A 224 -11.91 -1.52 2.18
N VAL A 225 -10.95 -0.85 2.83
CA VAL A 225 -11.03 -0.55 4.27
C VAL A 225 -11.56 0.87 4.42
N CYS A 226 -12.62 1.02 5.20
CA CYS A 226 -13.21 2.32 5.52
C CYS A 226 -13.01 2.59 7.01
N SER A 227 -12.52 3.78 7.33
CA SER A 227 -12.48 4.31 8.70
C SER A 227 -13.54 5.38 8.83
N ASP A 228 -14.39 5.27 9.85
CA ASP A 228 -15.29 6.34 10.25
C ASP A 228 -14.72 6.99 11.52
N ASN A 229 -14.71 8.32 11.57
CA ASN A 229 -14.26 9.05 12.74
C ASN A 229 -15.50 9.60 13.44
N PRO A 230 -15.95 9.03 14.58
CA PRO A 230 -17.27 9.27 15.15
C PRO A 230 -17.48 10.66 15.77
N GLU A 231 -16.55 11.61 15.56
CA GLU A 231 -16.64 12.97 16.13
C GLU A 231 -17.27 14.02 15.19
N ASN A 232 -17.97 13.63 14.12
CA ASN A 232 -18.77 14.54 13.29
C ASN A 232 -20.24 14.14 13.20
#